data_AF-A0A7V0UB31-F1
#
_entry.id   AF-A0A7V0UB31-F1
#
_cell.length_a   1.000
_cell.length_b   1.000
_cell.length_c   1.000
_cell.angle_alpha   90.00
_cell.angle_beta   90.00
_cell.angle_gamma   90.00
#
_symmetry.space_group_name_H-M   'P 1'
#
loop_
_entity.id
_entity.type
_entity.pdbx_description
1 polymer ?
#
loop_
_entity_poly.entity_id
_entity_poly.type
_entity_poly.pdbx_seq_one_letter_code
_entity_poly.pdbx_strand_id
1 'polypeptide(L)'
;VVESGWFPHSRQVGQSGKTVSPDIYIAIGISGASQHLAGMKTSAKIIAVNSDRNADIFSVADIGFVMDAKLWLKRSIEILERNL
;
A
#
# COMPACT_ATOMS: atom_id res chain seq x y z
N VAL A 1 -12.17 -1.39 -2.88
CA VAL A 1 -11.89 0.05 -3.11
C VAL A 1 -12.57 0.55 -4.38
N VAL A 2 -12.11 0.18 -5.58
CA VAL A 2 -12.77 0.58 -6.85
C VAL A 2 -14.12 -0.11 -7.00
N GLU A 3 -14.18 -1.43 -6.82
CA GLU A 3 -15.43 -2.21 -6.85
C GLU A 3 -16.44 -1.74 -5.79
N SER A 4 -15.94 -1.20 -4.68
CA SER A 4 -16.74 -0.62 -3.60
C SER A 4 -17.24 0.81 -3.89
N GLY A 5 -16.90 1.37 -5.06
CA GLY A 5 -17.30 2.72 -5.49
C GLY A 5 -16.52 3.87 -4.85
N TRP A 6 -15.44 3.62 -4.10
CA TRP A 6 -14.74 4.66 -3.35
C TRP A 6 -13.80 5.51 -4.23
N PHE A 7 -13.31 4.93 -5.33
CA PHE A 7 -12.43 5.59 -6.29
C PHE A 7 -12.78 5.16 -7.72
N PRO A 8 -12.54 6.01 -8.73
CA PRO A 8 -12.72 5.63 -10.12
C PRO A 8 -11.72 4.55 -10.53
N HIS A 9 -12.08 3.75 -11.54
CA HIS A 9 -11.22 2.68 -12.06
C HIS A 9 -9.85 3.17 -12.57
N SER A 10 -9.75 4.43 -13.01
CA SER A 10 -8.48 5.06 -13.40
C SER A 10 -7.43 5.19 -12.28
N ARG A 11 -7.81 4.90 -11.03
CA ARG A 11 -6.94 4.86 -9.85
C ARG A 11 -6.58 3.43 -9.43
N GLN A 12 -7.12 2.40 -10.08
CA GLN A 12 -6.78 1.01 -9.81
C GLN A 12 -5.32 0.74 -10.17
N VAL A 13 -4.59 0.06 -9.30
CA VAL A 13 -3.23 -0.42 -9.53
C VAL A 13 -3.28 -1.95 -9.59
N GLY A 14 -2.59 -2.55 -10.56
CA GLY A 14 -2.55 -4.00 -10.74
C GLY A 14 -2.72 -4.45 -12.18
N GLN A 15 -2.87 -5.76 -12.38
CA GLN A 15 -2.94 -6.46 -13.66
C GLN A 15 -4.02 -5.90 -14.61
N SER A 16 -5.18 -5.52 -14.06
CA SER A 16 -6.30 -4.92 -14.82
C SER A 16 -6.39 -3.40 -14.67
N GLY A 17 -5.42 -2.77 -14.00
CA GLY A 17 -5.37 -1.33 -13.75
C GLY A 17 -4.10 -0.71 -14.31
N LYS A 18 -3.60 0.31 -13.62
CA LYS A 18 -2.33 0.96 -13.93
C LYS A 18 -1.16 0.16 -13.38
N THR A 19 -0.09 0.11 -14.16
CA THR A 19 1.25 -0.22 -13.66
C THR A 19 1.96 1.07 -13.28
N VAL A 20 2.57 1.10 -12.10
CA VAL A 20 3.27 2.25 -11.53
C VAL A 20 4.64 1.82 -11.01
N SER A 21 5.61 2.74 -11.04
CA SER A 21 6.97 2.50 -10.55
C SER A 21 7.55 3.73 -9.84
N PRO A 22 6.90 4.24 -8.78
CA PRO A 22 7.37 5.41 -8.04
C PRO A 22 8.63 5.13 -7.21
N ASP A 23 9.26 6.21 -6.74
CA ASP A 23 10.36 6.13 -5.76
C ASP A 23 9.89 5.53 -4.43
N ILE A 24 8.66 5.88 -4.00
CA ILE A 24 8.04 5.37 -2.77
C ILE A 24 6.61 4.92 -3.06
N TYR A 25 6.29 3.67 -2.70
CA TYR A 25 4.95 3.10 -2.70
C TYR A 25 4.54 2.72 -1.28
N ILE A 26 3.42 3.27 -0.79
CA ILE A 26 2.89 2.99 0.54
C ILE A 26 1.59 2.17 0.40
N ALA A 27 1.68 0.88 0.71
CA ALA A 27 0.58 -0.08 0.68
C ALA A 27 -0.10 -0.17 2.06
N ILE A 28 -1.22 0.55 2.24
CA ILE A 28 -1.95 0.61 3.52
C ILE A 28 -3.20 -0.27 3.45
N GLY A 29 -3.24 -1.34 4.27
CA GLY A 29 -4.36 -2.28 4.31
C GLY A 29 -4.52 -3.14 3.05
N ILE A 30 -3.44 -3.32 2.28
CA ILE A 30 -3.44 -4.12 1.05
C ILE A 30 -2.94 -5.54 1.38
N SER A 31 -3.69 -6.57 0.97
CA SER A 31 -3.31 -7.97 1.20
C SER A 31 -2.09 -8.39 0.38
N GLY A 32 -1.92 -7.82 -0.82
CA GLY A 32 -0.85 -8.18 -1.74
C GLY A 32 -1.19 -9.32 -2.69
N ALA A 33 -2.47 -9.47 -3.07
CA ALA A 33 -2.87 -10.40 -4.13
C ALA A 33 -2.03 -10.19 -5.41
N SER A 34 -1.68 -11.28 -6.11
CA SER A 34 -0.78 -11.27 -7.26
C SER A 34 -1.19 -10.27 -8.35
N GLN A 35 -2.49 -10.06 -8.55
CA GLN A 35 -3.03 -9.07 -9.47
C GLN A 35 -2.64 -7.65 -9.07
N HIS A 36 -2.64 -7.31 -7.78
CA HIS A 36 -2.19 -5.98 -7.32
C HIS A 36 -0.67 -5.85 -7.48
N LEU A 37 0.09 -6.86 -7.04
CA LEU A 37 1.56 -6.85 -7.09
C LEU A 37 2.10 -6.68 -8.51
N ALA A 38 1.42 -7.26 -9.51
CA ALA A 38 1.78 -7.11 -10.92
C ALA A 38 1.90 -5.65 -11.37
N GLY A 39 1.15 -4.72 -10.75
CA GLY A 39 1.15 -3.31 -11.11
C GLY A 39 2.06 -2.41 -10.27
N MET A 40 2.74 -2.91 -9.22
CA MET A 40 3.50 -2.04 -8.31
C MET A 40 4.83 -2.59 -7.79
N LYS A 41 5.11 -3.89 -8.00
CA LYS A 41 6.32 -4.53 -7.43
C LYS A 41 7.66 -3.97 -7.93
N THR A 42 7.65 -3.12 -8.96
CA THR A 42 8.85 -2.46 -9.50
C THR A 42 9.15 -1.12 -8.83
N SER A 43 8.34 -0.70 -7.85
CA SER A 43 8.59 0.53 -7.07
C SER A 43 9.93 0.45 -6.34
N ALA A 44 10.66 1.56 -6.25
CA ALA A 44 12.03 1.54 -5.67
C ALA A 44 12.04 1.30 -4.16
N LYS A 45 11.01 1.78 -3.45
CA LYS A 45 10.81 1.53 -2.01
C LYS A 45 9.34 1.22 -1.73
N ILE A 46 9.06 0.05 -1.19
CA ILE A 46 7.72 -0.43 -0.84
C ILE A 46 7.59 -0.47 0.69
N ILE A 47 6.66 0.32 1.21
CA ILE A 47 6.27 0.34 2.62
C ILE A 47 4.89 -0.30 2.72
N ALA A 48 4.75 -1.35 3.53
CA ALA A 48 3.49 -2.06 3.73
C ALA A 48 3.01 -1.93 5.18
N VAL A 49 1.70 -1.71 5.34
CA VAL A 49 1.00 -1.67 6.62
C VAL A 49 -0.18 -2.61 6.54
N ASN A 50 -0.20 -3.66 7.34
CA ASN A 50 -1.31 -4.61 7.39
C ASN A 50 -1.45 -5.18 8.80
N SER A 51 -2.67 -5.43 9.26
CA SER A 51 -2.91 -6.07 10.56
C SER A 51 -2.65 -7.59 10.52
N ASP A 52 -2.76 -8.21 9.34
CA ASP A 52 -2.42 -9.61 9.14
C ASP A 52 -0.92 -9.77 8.84
N ARG A 53 -0.18 -10.38 9.77
CA ARG A 53 1.25 -10.67 9.65
C ARG A 53 1.59 -11.55 8.44
N ASN A 54 0.62 -12.35 7.97
CA ASN A 54 0.82 -13.29 6.87
C ASN A 54 0.39 -12.73 5.51
N ALA A 55 0.05 -11.43 5.42
CA ALA A 55 -0.34 -10.82 4.17
C ALA A 55 0.79 -10.88 3.12
N ASP A 56 0.45 -11.33 1.90
CA ASP A 56 1.38 -11.47 0.77
C ASP A 56 2.11 -10.18 0.38
N ILE A 57 1.56 -9.01 0.74
CA ILE A 57 2.22 -7.72 0.48
C ILE A 57 3.61 -7.65 1.13
N PHE A 58 3.82 -8.35 2.25
CA PHE A 58 5.11 -8.39 2.93
C PHE A 58 6.17 -9.16 2.15
N SER A 59 5.80 -10.00 1.18
CA SER A 59 6.78 -10.69 0.31
C SER A 59 7.54 -9.75 -0.62
N VAL A 60 7.01 -8.55 -0.88
CA VAL A 60 7.63 -7.53 -1.74
C VAL A 60 7.95 -6.23 -1.00
N ALA A 61 7.63 -6.14 0.29
CA ALA A 61 7.83 -4.93 1.07
C ALA A 61 9.29 -4.81 1.54
N ASP A 62 9.87 -3.63 1.37
CA ASP A 62 11.15 -3.29 2.01
C ASP A 62 10.97 -3.00 3.50
N ILE A 63 9.83 -2.40 3.87
CA ILE A 63 9.48 -2.04 5.25
C ILE A 63 8.05 -2.51 5.51
N GLY A 64 7.86 -3.35 6.54
CA GLY A 64 6.55 -3.86 6.92
C GLY A 64 6.14 -3.47 8.34
N PHE A 65 4.92 -2.97 8.51
CA PHE A 65 4.29 -2.69 9.79
C PHE A 65 3.11 -3.64 10.01
N VAL A 66 3.20 -4.48 11.05
CA VAL A 66 2.11 -5.37 11.46
C VAL A 66 1.25 -4.65 12.50
N MET A 67 0.28 -3.86 12.05
CA MET A 67 -0.61 -3.09 12.92
C MET A 67 -1.87 -2.61 12.18
N ASP A 68 -2.84 -2.10 12.94
CA ASP A 68 -4.02 -1.47 12.36
C ASP A 68 -3.65 -0.26 11.46
N ALA A 69 -4.23 -0.25 10.26
CA ALA A 69 -3.96 0.75 9.24
C ALA A 69 -4.40 2.17 9.64
N LYS A 70 -5.53 2.31 10.35
CA LYS A 70 -6.02 3.63 10.79
C LYS A 70 -5.13 4.21 11.88
N LEU A 71 -4.71 3.37 12.82
CA LEU A 71 -3.77 3.76 13.86
C LEU A 71 -2.42 4.19 13.28
N TRP A 72 -1.90 3.43 12.31
CA TRP A 72 -0.66 3.80 11.62
C TRP A 72 -0.81 5.15 10.92
N LEU A 73 -1.89 5.34 10.15
CA LEU A 73 -2.12 6.58 9.40
C LEU A 73 -2.18 7.80 10.33
N LYS A 74 -2.95 7.71 11.42
CA LYS A 74 -3.07 8.78 12.41
C LYS A 74 -1.70 9.16 12.98
N ARG A 75 -0.93 8.18 13.44
CA ARG A 75 0.38 8.43 14.06
C ARG A 75 1.42 8.95 13.07
N SER A 76 1.41 8.46 11.84
CA SER A 76 2.31 8.92 10.77
C SER A 76 2.06 10.39 10.44
N ILE A 77 0.80 10.82 10.35
CA ILE A 77 0.45 12.24 10.11
C ILE A 77 0.92 13.11 11.28
N GLU A 78 0.60 12.74 12.53
CA GLU A 78 1.03 13.49 13.72
C GLU A 78 2.56 13.67 13.79
N ILE A 79 3.33 12.66 13.37
CA ILE A 79 4.80 12.74 13.31
C ILE A 79 5.24 13.69 12.20
N LEU A 80 4.67 13.60 11.01
CA LEU A 80 5.05 14.46 9.88
C LEU A 80 4.76 15.93 10.19
N GLU A 81 3.60 16.23 10.76
CA GLU A 81 3.21 17.60 11.13
C GLU A 81 4.10 18.22 12.22
N ARG A 82 4.69 17.40 13.10
CA ARG A 82 5.65 17.88 14.13
C ARG A 82 7.02 18.23 13.58
N ASN A 83 7.36 17.73 12.40
CA ASN A 83 8.68 17.88 11.78
C ASN A 83 8.63 18.84 10.57
N LEU A 84 7.50 19.48 10.34
CA LEU A 84 7.27 20.56 9.37
C LEU A 84 7.12 21.88 10.13
#